data_AF-A0A1H6BA86-F1
#
_entry.id   AF-A0A1H6BA86-F1
#
_cell.length_a   1.000
_cell.length_b   1.000
_cell.length_c   1.000
_cell.angle_alpha   90.00
_cell.angle_beta   90.00
_cell.angle_gamma   90.00
#
_symmetry.space_group_name_H-M   'P 1'
#
loop_
_entity.id
_entity.type
_entity.pdbx_description
1 polymer ?
#
loop_
_entity_poly.entity_id
_entity_poly.type
_entity_poly.pdbx_seq_one_letter_code
_entity_poly.pdbx_strand_id
1 'polypeptide(L)'
;MAHMPIGTGQLALTVVMGLFLLVVAAWIARLESWRSYAPAGGGAGETGTGTGHEEKPGGLLRWLTTVDHKDIGLMYGAFAVLSFAWGGIAVVIMRTELLTPPVDLVSATTYNALMTTHGITMLFLFGTPVLAAFSNYLIPLLIGADDMAFPRINAIAFWLLPPGALLIWAGVILQPLGVGVEGAQTAWTMYAPLSIQQANPGIDLMLLGLHLTGVSATMGAINFVATIFTERGEDVSWANLDIFSWTVLVQSGQILFAFPLLGSAIVMLLFDRNFGTTFFTGESGAMLWQHLFWFFGHPEVYILVLPPMGLISYIIPRFSGRRLFGFKFVVYSTLALGVLSFGVWAHHMFATGMDPRLRASFMAVSIAIAIPSAVKTFNWITTMWGGRVRLTTPMLFCVGFIANFIIGGVTGVFEAAIPIDLVLHDTYHVIAHFHYVIMGGIAFAVFAGIYYWFPLYTGRMYQRTLGKWHFWLSMVGTNLTFFPMIFLGYGGMPRRYAGYDLTVGPVAYFADLHRLATLGVFVLAVGQLIFVWNLVSSWLEGAEIDDGDPWNLARDGLLTNEWQWFADTRQTALVDGGTEHVGGGGPDPAGNGGNDPAGNGRNDPAGDAEDDYTGNGGTGSGAASPVDDPAGTDDGGE
;
A
#
# COMPACT_ATOMS: atom_id res chain seq x y z
N MET A 1 26.61 28.97 24.58
CA MET A 1 25.25 29.51 24.65
C MET A 1 25.29 30.95 24.18
N ALA A 2 24.83 31.21 22.96
CA ALA A 2 24.47 32.54 22.50
C ALA A 2 22.99 32.43 22.10
N HIS A 3 22.12 33.14 22.81
CA HIS A 3 20.72 33.28 22.41
C HIS A 3 20.69 33.97 21.05
N MET A 4 20.40 33.24 19.97
CA MET A 4 20.04 33.88 18.71
C MET A 4 18.64 34.50 18.88
N PRO A 5 18.46 35.80 18.60
CA PRO A 5 17.15 36.42 18.65
C PRO A 5 16.27 35.78 17.56
N ILE A 6 15.10 35.28 17.94
CA ILE A 6 14.07 34.79 17.00
C ILE A 6 13.72 35.97 16.09
N GLY A 7 13.98 35.84 14.80
CA GLY A 7 13.65 36.88 13.82
C GLY A 7 12.15 37.17 13.83
N THR A 8 11.77 38.45 13.76
CA THR A 8 10.37 38.90 13.76
C THR A 8 9.50 38.22 12.68
N GLY A 9 10.10 37.82 11.55
CA GLY A 9 9.44 37.04 10.51
C GLY A 9 9.13 35.59 10.89
N GLN A 10 10.00 34.94 11.68
CA GLN A 10 9.77 33.57 12.17
C GLN A 10 8.62 33.56 13.18
N LEU A 11 8.58 34.55 14.08
CA LEU A 11 7.52 34.72 15.07
C LEU A 11 6.14 34.97 14.41
N ALA A 12 6.09 35.79 13.36
CA ALA A 12 4.87 36.01 12.59
C ALA A 12 4.37 34.72 11.92
N LEU A 13 5.27 33.92 11.34
CA LEU A 13 4.92 32.64 10.72
C LEU A 13 4.43 31.63 11.77
N THR A 14 5.09 31.53 12.93
CA THR A 14 4.66 30.67 14.05
C THR A 14 3.27 31.06 14.55
N VAL A 15 2.95 32.36 14.63
CA VAL A 15 1.61 32.84 15.00
C VAL A 15 0.57 32.46 13.95
N VAL A 16 0.87 32.63 12.66
CA VAL A 16 -0.02 32.23 11.56
C VAL A 16 -0.26 30.71 11.57
N MET A 17 0.80 29.92 11.81
CA MET A 17 0.71 28.46 11.93
C MET A 17 -0.13 28.04 13.14
N GLY A 18 0.06 28.69 14.30
CA GLY A 18 -0.76 28.46 15.49
C GLY A 18 -2.23 28.79 15.25
N LEU A 19 -2.51 29.91 14.58
CA LEU A 19 -3.88 30.30 14.19
C LEU A 19 -4.50 29.30 13.20
N PHE A 20 -3.73 28.81 12.23
CA PHE A 20 -4.20 27.78 11.30
C PHE A 20 -4.58 26.49 12.04
N LEU A 21 -3.73 26.01 12.95
CA LEU A 21 -4.02 24.83 13.77
C LEU A 21 -5.25 25.05 14.66
N LEU A 22 -5.43 26.24 15.23
CA LEU A 22 -6.62 26.59 16.01
C LEU A 22 -7.88 26.65 15.14
N VAL A 23 -7.78 27.13 13.89
CA VAL A 23 -8.89 27.12 12.93
C VAL A 23 -9.25 25.69 12.55
N VAL A 24 -8.27 24.83 12.26
CA VAL A 24 -8.49 23.41 11.97
C VAL A 24 -9.10 22.70 13.17
N ALA A 25 -8.58 22.93 14.38
CA ALA A 25 -9.12 22.35 15.61
C ALA A 25 -10.55 22.85 15.90
N ALA A 26 -10.82 24.14 15.72
CA ALA A 26 -12.16 24.71 15.87
C ALA A 26 -13.12 24.21 14.80
N TRP A 27 -12.65 23.97 13.57
CA TRP A 27 -13.42 23.37 12.49
C TRP A 27 -13.79 21.91 12.82
N ILE A 28 -12.83 21.11 13.29
CA ILE A 28 -13.05 19.73 13.75
C ILE A 28 -14.04 19.71 14.94
N ALA A 29 -13.87 20.61 15.91
CA ALA A 29 -14.74 20.71 17.08
C ALA A 29 -16.18 21.15 16.74
N ARG A 30 -16.36 21.90 15.64
CA ARG A 30 -17.68 22.33 15.13
C ARG A 30 -18.38 21.29 14.25
N LEU A 31 -17.75 20.15 13.96
CA LEU A 31 -18.45 19.00 13.39
C LEU A 31 -19.28 18.32 14.50
N GLU A 32 -20.30 19.04 14.98
CA GLU A 32 -21.27 18.62 15.99
C GLU A 32 -22.22 17.55 15.43
N SER A 33 -21.72 16.32 15.33
CA SER A 33 -22.49 15.07 15.50
C SER A 33 -21.55 13.88 15.34
N TRP A 34 -20.88 13.54 16.43
CA TRP A 34 -20.06 12.33 16.54
C TRP A 34 -20.91 11.07 16.77
N ARG A 35 -22.22 11.25 16.95
CA ARG A 35 -23.22 10.20 16.94
C ARG A 35 -23.94 10.20 15.60
N SER A 36 -23.91 9.04 14.95
CA SER A 36 -24.80 8.56 13.89
C SER A 36 -25.91 9.53 13.51
N TYR A 37 -25.65 10.33 12.48
CA TYR A 37 -26.72 10.85 11.66
C TYR A 37 -27.07 9.72 10.69
N ALA A 38 -28.02 8.87 11.10
CA ALA A 38 -28.88 8.26 10.10
C ALA A 38 -29.59 9.42 9.39
N PRO A 39 -29.68 9.44 8.04
CA PRO A 39 -30.45 10.46 7.37
C PRO A 39 -31.89 10.38 7.87
N ALA A 40 -32.36 11.47 8.47
CA ALA A 40 -33.73 11.59 8.95
C ALA A 40 -34.66 11.71 7.74
N GLY A 41 -35.16 10.58 7.26
CA GLY A 41 -36.35 10.52 6.41
C GLY A 41 -37.60 10.68 7.28
N GLY A 42 -38.22 11.87 7.22
CA GLY A 42 -39.57 12.07 7.73
C GLY A 42 -40.58 11.59 6.67
N GLY A 43 -41.36 10.57 6.99
CA GLY A 43 -42.47 10.11 6.16
C GLY A 43 -42.91 8.70 6.53
N ALA A 44 -44.17 8.55 6.94
CA ALA A 44 -44.73 7.33 7.47
C ALA A 44 -44.92 6.23 6.41
N GLY A 45 -44.65 4.98 6.83
CA GLY A 45 -45.33 3.76 6.40
C GLY A 45 -45.13 3.28 4.96
N GLU A 46 -44.24 2.30 4.77
CA GLU A 46 -44.57 0.99 4.17
C GLU A 46 -43.35 0.06 4.21
N THR A 47 -43.58 -1.20 4.54
CA THR A 47 -42.60 -2.28 4.50
C THR A 47 -42.24 -2.62 3.05
N GLY A 48 -41.04 -2.24 2.62
CA GLY A 48 -40.43 -2.69 1.37
C GLY A 48 -38.93 -2.88 1.57
N THR A 49 -38.45 -4.12 1.47
CA THR A 49 -37.02 -4.45 1.37
C THR A 49 -36.55 -4.05 -0.03
N GLY A 50 -36.18 -2.79 -0.19
CA GLY A 50 -35.53 -2.28 -1.39
C GLY A 50 -34.32 -1.47 -0.97
N THR A 51 -33.12 -1.90 -1.36
CA THR A 51 -31.90 -1.10 -1.33
C THR A 51 -32.06 0.05 -2.32
N GLY A 52 -32.74 1.12 -1.92
CA GLY A 52 -32.86 2.33 -2.71
C GLY A 52 -31.50 3.02 -2.79
N HIS A 53 -30.85 2.96 -3.95
CA HIS A 53 -29.74 3.85 -4.26
C HIS A 53 -30.29 5.26 -4.46
N GLU A 54 -30.27 6.11 -3.42
CA GLU A 54 -30.32 7.55 -3.67
C GLU A 54 -29.13 7.91 -4.57
N GLU A 55 -29.39 8.52 -5.73
CA GLU A 55 -28.34 8.97 -6.62
C GLU A 55 -27.38 9.89 -5.84
N LYS A 56 -26.09 9.53 -5.86
CA LYS A 56 -25.06 10.36 -5.23
C LYS A 56 -25.14 11.77 -5.80
N PRO A 57 -25.03 12.82 -4.97
CA PRO A 57 -25.01 14.20 -5.46
C PRO A 57 -24.02 14.35 -6.61
N GLY A 58 -24.38 15.10 -7.65
CA GLY A 58 -23.46 15.38 -8.76
C GLY A 58 -22.38 16.41 -8.40
N GLY A 59 -21.30 16.45 -9.18
CA GLY A 59 -20.31 17.54 -9.13
C GLY A 59 -19.35 17.51 -7.93
N LEU A 60 -18.74 18.67 -7.65
CA LEU A 60 -17.69 18.82 -6.63
C LEU A 60 -18.21 18.58 -5.20
N LEU A 61 -19.49 18.88 -4.94
CA LEU A 61 -20.07 18.74 -3.61
C LEU A 61 -20.01 17.28 -3.13
N ARG A 62 -20.24 16.31 -4.04
CA ARG A 62 -20.07 14.87 -3.77
C ARG A 62 -18.75 14.58 -3.08
N TRP A 63 -17.64 15.00 -3.69
CA TRP A 63 -16.30 14.68 -3.23
C TRP A 63 -15.92 15.45 -1.96
N LEU A 64 -16.43 16.67 -1.79
CA LEU A 64 -16.16 17.48 -0.59
C LEU A 64 -16.91 16.98 0.66
N THR A 65 -18.09 16.37 0.48
CA THR A 65 -18.96 15.99 1.62
C THR A 65 -19.25 14.49 1.69
N THR A 66 -18.62 13.65 0.86
CA THR A 66 -18.85 12.20 0.86
C THR A 66 -18.41 11.56 2.17
N VAL A 67 -19.15 10.55 2.58
CA VAL A 67 -18.79 9.61 3.64
C VAL A 67 -18.66 8.17 3.12
N ASP A 68 -18.95 7.95 1.84
CA ASP A 68 -18.88 6.62 1.21
C ASP A 68 -17.42 6.17 1.13
N HIS A 69 -17.10 5.03 1.75
CA HIS A 69 -15.76 4.44 1.75
C HIS A 69 -15.17 4.20 0.35
N LYS A 70 -16.00 3.96 -0.67
CA LYS A 70 -15.55 3.79 -2.06
C LYS A 70 -15.07 5.12 -2.64
N ASP A 71 -15.84 6.20 -2.47
CA ASP A 71 -15.46 7.53 -2.94
C ASP A 71 -14.22 8.03 -2.19
N ILE A 72 -14.17 7.83 -0.86
CA ILE A 72 -12.99 8.15 -0.04
C ILE A 72 -11.78 7.32 -0.49
N GLY A 73 -11.95 6.03 -0.75
CA GLY A 73 -10.90 5.17 -1.29
C GLY A 73 -10.33 5.69 -2.62
N LEU A 74 -11.18 6.15 -3.53
CA LEU A 74 -10.76 6.77 -4.78
C LEU A 74 -10.04 8.11 -4.56
N MET A 75 -10.49 8.92 -3.59
CA MET A 75 -9.82 10.17 -3.22
C MET A 75 -8.41 9.92 -2.66
N TYR A 76 -8.25 8.93 -1.76
CA TYR A 76 -6.94 8.46 -1.31
C TYR A 76 -6.07 7.97 -2.47
N GLY A 77 -6.65 7.22 -3.42
CA GLY A 77 -5.96 6.74 -4.61
C GLY A 77 -5.44 7.88 -5.49
N ALA A 78 -6.28 8.88 -5.76
CA ALA A 78 -5.91 10.07 -6.53
C ALA A 78 -4.81 10.86 -5.82
N PHE A 79 -4.95 11.10 -4.51
CA PHE A 79 -3.93 11.75 -3.70
C PHE A 79 -2.59 10.98 -3.75
N ALA A 80 -2.62 9.66 -3.59
CA ALA A 80 -1.43 8.83 -3.65
C ALA A 80 -0.74 8.88 -5.02
N VAL A 81 -1.49 8.84 -6.13
CA VAL A 81 -0.93 8.96 -7.48
C VAL A 81 -0.25 10.31 -7.70
N LEU A 82 -0.86 11.41 -7.21
CA LEU A 82 -0.25 12.75 -7.27
C LEU A 82 1.04 12.83 -6.46
N SER A 83 1.02 12.31 -5.22
CA SER A 83 2.21 12.24 -4.36
C SER A 83 3.30 11.37 -4.96
N PHE A 84 2.94 10.23 -5.56
CA PHE A 84 3.87 9.35 -6.26
C PHE A 84 4.53 10.05 -7.45
N ALA A 85 3.74 10.77 -8.25
CA ALA A 85 4.26 11.55 -9.37
C ALA A 85 5.23 12.64 -8.90
N TRP A 86 4.87 13.41 -7.86
CA TRP A 86 5.75 14.43 -7.31
C TRP A 86 7.06 13.86 -6.76
N GLY A 87 7.00 12.82 -5.91
CA GLY A 87 8.22 12.20 -5.40
C GLY A 87 9.06 11.54 -6.50
N GLY A 88 8.42 11.03 -7.57
CA GLY A 88 9.08 10.53 -8.77
C GLY A 88 9.82 11.63 -9.54
N ILE A 89 9.20 12.79 -9.73
CA ILE A 89 9.84 13.96 -10.35
C ILE A 89 11.05 14.41 -9.53
N ALA A 90 10.91 14.50 -8.20
CA ALA A 90 12.00 14.89 -7.31
C ALA A 90 13.22 13.96 -7.46
N VAL A 91 13.01 12.64 -7.51
CA VAL A 91 14.14 11.68 -7.65
C VAL A 91 14.73 11.67 -9.05
N VAL A 92 13.93 11.90 -10.10
CA VAL A 92 14.46 12.06 -11.47
C VAL A 92 15.43 13.24 -11.53
N ILE A 93 15.10 14.38 -10.91
CA ILE A 93 15.98 15.54 -10.82
C ILE A 93 17.26 15.19 -10.05
N MET A 94 17.12 14.60 -8.86
CA MET A 94 18.27 14.20 -8.03
C MET A 94 19.20 13.20 -8.73
N ARG A 95 18.66 12.26 -9.51
CA ARG A 95 19.48 11.29 -10.25
C ARG A 95 20.13 11.88 -11.48
N THR A 96 19.50 12.89 -12.09
CA THR A 96 20.10 13.65 -13.19
C THR A 96 21.29 14.47 -12.69
N GLU A 97 21.20 15.08 -11.51
CA GLU A 97 22.33 15.75 -10.84
C GLU A 97 23.55 14.81 -10.72
N LEU A 98 23.31 13.56 -10.33
CA LEU A 98 24.39 12.60 -10.09
C LEU A 98 24.98 11.96 -11.36
N LEU A 99 24.68 12.46 -12.57
CA LEU A 99 25.28 11.96 -13.82
C LEU A 99 26.77 12.31 -13.94
N THR A 100 27.18 13.44 -13.39
CA THR A 100 28.56 13.93 -13.35
C THR A 100 29.04 14.02 -11.90
N PRO A 101 30.36 13.91 -11.64
CA PRO A 101 30.90 14.03 -10.29
C PRO A 101 30.70 15.40 -9.62
N PRO A 102 30.91 16.54 -10.29
CA PRO A 102 30.68 17.86 -9.69
C PRO A 102 29.19 18.15 -9.49
N VAL A 103 28.90 19.19 -8.68
CA VAL A 103 27.53 19.68 -8.50
C VAL A 103 27.22 20.68 -9.63
N ASP A 104 26.35 20.31 -10.57
CA ASP A 104 26.22 20.97 -11.88
C ASP A 104 24.80 21.45 -12.24
N LEU A 105 23.74 20.70 -11.88
CA LEU A 105 22.36 20.99 -12.32
C LEU A 105 21.52 21.68 -11.23
N VAL A 106 21.58 21.21 -9.99
CA VAL A 106 20.90 21.78 -8.83
C VAL A 106 21.89 22.06 -7.70
N SER A 107 21.67 23.16 -6.97
CA SER A 107 22.49 23.46 -5.78
C SER A 107 22.39 22.34 -4.73
N ALA A 108 23.43 22.19 -3.90
CA ALA A 108 23.40 21.22 -2.79
C ALA A 108 22.23 21.46 -1.82
N THR A 109 21.84 22.73 -1.61
CA THR A 109 20.66 23.12 -0.84
C THR A 109 19.38 22.55 -1.45
N THR A 110 19.19 22.75 -2.76
CA THR A 110 18.03 22.22 -3.49
C THR A 110 18.04 20.69 -3.52
N TYR A 111 19.20 20.05 -3.72
CA TYR A 111 19.33 18.60 -3.66
C TYR A 111 18.89 18.04 -2.30
N ASN A 112 19.35 18.64 -1.20
CA ASN A 112 18.99 18.22 0.15
C ASN A 112 17.50 18.44 0.45
N ALA A 113 16.91 19.51 -0.08
CA ALA A 113 15.48 19.77 0.02
C ALA A 113 14.65 18.74 -0.77
N LEU A 114 15.05 18.44 -2.02
CA LEU A 114 14.41 17.41 -2.84
C LEU A 114 14.54 16.03 -2.21
N MET A 115 15.70 15.70 -1.64
CA MET A 115 15.92 14.44 -0.94
C MET A 115 15.02 14.29 0.29
N THR A 116 14.93 15.34 1.10
CA THR A 116 14.09 15.37 2.31
C THR A 116 12.62 15.18 1.93
N THR A 117 12.15 15.96 0.95
CA THR A 117 10.77 15.90 0.49
C THR A 117 10.45 14.61 -0.27
N HIS A 118 11.36 14.06 -1.06
CA HIS A 118 11.19 12.76 -1.72
C HIS A 118 10.96 11.65 -0.70
N GLY A 119 11.83 11.55 0.31
CA GLY A 119 11.70 10.53 1.35
C GLY A 119 10.39 10.65 2.13
N ILE A 120 10.03 11.86 2.58
CA ILE A 120 8.78 12.10 3.31
C ILE A 120 7.55 11.84 2.42
N THR A 121 7.59 12.28 1.16
CA THR A 121 6.50 12.09 0.21
C THR A 121 6.25 10.61 -0.04
N MET A 122 7.31 9.84 -0.31
CA MET A 122 7.18 8.42 -0.62
C MET A 122 6.68 7.59 0.57
N LEU A 123 7.13 7.90 1.79
CA LEU A 123 6.73 7.16 2.99
C LEU A 123 5.34 7.58 3.49
N PHE A 124 5.13 8.89 3.71
CA PHE A 124 3.96 9.39 4.42
C PHE A 124 2.82 9.87 3.50
N LEU A 125 3.14 10.37 2.30
CA LEU A 125 2.14 10.93 1.38
C LEU A 125 1.76 9.96 0.25
N PHE A 126 2.57 8.93 0.01
CA PHE A 126 2.27 7.85 -0.93
C PHE A 126 2.06 6.52 -0.22
N GLY A 127 3.06 6.02 0.52
CA GLY A 127 3.06 4.68 1.11
C GLY A 127 1.82 4.39 1.94
N THR A 128 1.63 5.09 3.06
CA THR A 128 0.44 4.88 3.90
C THR A 128 -0.88 5.24 3.18
N PRO A 129 -0.98 6.37 2.45
CA PRO A 129 -2.21 6.75 1.73
C PRO A 129 -2.64 5.79 0.62
N VAL A 130 -1.72 5.20 -0.17
CA VAL A 130 -2.10 4.25 -1.22
C VAL A 130 -2.66 2.95 -0.63
N LEU A 131 -2.14 2.53 0.52
CA LEU A 131 -2.68 1.38 1.25
C LEU A 131 -4.04 1.71 1.84
N ALA A 132 -4.21 2.91 2.40
CA ALA A 132 -5.51 3.39 2.84
C ALA A 132 -6.52 3.49 1.68
N ALA A 133 -6.09 3.76 0.45
CA ALA A 133 -6.97 3.74 -0.74
C ALA A 133 -7.57 2.35 -0.97
N PHE A 134 -6.73 1.31 -0.99
CA PHE A 134 -7.18 -0.07 -1.10
C PHE A 134 -8.04 -0.48 0.08
N SER A 135 -7.58 -0.19 1.30
CA SER A 135 -8.28 -0.61 2.52
C SER A 135 -9.66 0.03 2.62
N ASN A 136 -9.79 1.33 2.35
CA ASN A 136 -11.09 2.01 2.37
C ASN A 136 -12.05 1.44 1.34
N TYR A 137 -11.59 1.23 0.10
CA TYR A 137 -12.47 0.72 -0.93
C TYR A 137 -12.88 -0.74 -0.67
N LEU A 138 -11.91 -1.59 -0.30
CA LEU A 138 -12.07 -3.04 -0.35
C LEU A 138 -12.47 -3.67 0.98
N ILE A 139 -12.04 -3.15 2.14
CA ILE A 139 -12.29 -3.86 3.41
C ILE A 139 -13.79 -4.07 3.66
N PRO A 140 -14.67 -3.06 3.55
CA PRO A 140 -16.10 -3.29 3.72
C PRO A 140 -16.65 -4.35 2.75
N LEU A 141 -16.26 -4.27 1.46
CA LEU A 141 -16.69 -5.26 0.45
C LEU A 141 -16.23 -6.69 0.78
N LEU A 142 -14.96 -6.85 1.19
CA LEU A 142 -14.37 -8.16 1.47
C LEU A 142 -14.98 -8.81 2.71
N ILE A 143 -15.33 -8.03 3.73
CA ILE A 143 -15.91 -8.55 4.98
C ILE A 143 -17.45 -8.56 4.98
N GLY A 144 -18.10 -8.13 3.89
CA GLY A 144 -19.55 -8.07 3.78
C GLY A 144 -20.19 -7.00 4.68
N ALA A 145 -19.51 -5.86 4.86
CA ALA A 145 -20.02 -4.69 5.57
C ALA A 145 -20.59 -3.66 4.57
N ASP A 146 -21.59 -2.89 5.03
CA ASP A 146 -22.19 -1.81 4.23
C ASP A 146 -21.25 -0.61 4.05
N ASP A 147 -20.54 -0.23 5.12
CA ASP A 147 -19.59 0.88 5.15
C ASP A 147 -18.56 0.68 6.29
N MET A 148 -17.72 1.68 6.52
CA MET A 148 -16.79 1.75 7.66
C MET A 148 -17.54 2.01 8.98
N ALA A 149 -17.00 1.55 10.11
CA ALA A 149 -17.58 1.77 11.45
C ALA A 149 -17.77 3.25 11.81
N PHE A 150 -16.85 4.12 11.35
CA PHE A 150 -16.93 5.57 11.54
C PHE A 150 -16.75 6.33 10.22
N PRO A 151 -17.80 6.44 9.36
CA PRO A 151 -17.68 7.02 8.02
C PRO A 151 -17.18 8.47 8.00
N ARG A 152 -17.57 9.29 9.00
CA ARG A 152 -17.12 10.69 9.12
C ARG A 152 -15.67 10.82 9.56
N ILE A 153 -15.23 9.96 10.48
CA ILE A 153 -13.81 9.91 10.89
C ILE A 153 -12.97 9.55 9.67
N ASN A 154 -13.48 8.67 8.80
CA ASN A 154 -12.83 8.32 7.55
C ASN A 154 -12.63 9.52 6.62
N ALA A 155 -13.68 10.32 6.43
CA ALA A 155 -13.61 11.53 5.60
C ALA A 155 -12.63 12.57 6.19
N ILE A 156 -12.68 12.80 7.51
CA ILE A 156 -11.77 13.73 8.18
C ILE A 156 -10.32 13.26 8.06
N ALA A 157 -10.07 11.96 8.24
CA ALA A 157 -8.74 11.38 8.09
C ALA A 157 -8.17 11.69 6.70
N PHE A 158 -8.95 11.53 5.63
CA PHE A 158 -8.52 11.93 4.29
C PHE A 158 -8.21 13.44 4.20
N TRP A 159 -9.12 14.31 4.67
CA TRP A 159 -9.00 15.75 4.50
C TRP A 159 -7.84 16.41 5.26
N LEU A 160 -7.22 15.70 6.21
CA LEU A 160 -5.97 16.12 6.83
C LEU A 160 -4.74 15.96 5.91
N LEU A 161 -4.81 15.10 4.89
CA LEU A 161 -3.67 14.82 4.00
C LEU A 161 -3.35 15.95 3.02
N PRO A 162 -4.29 16.53 2.26
CA PRO A 162 -3.96 17.64 1.36
C PRO A 162 -3.27 18.85 2.05
N PRO A 163 -3.78 19.39 3.18
CA PRO A 163 -3.07 20.46 3.87
C PRO A 163 -1.74 19.99 4.46
N GLY A 164 -1.65 18.73 4.94
CA GLY A 164 -0.39 18.14 5.39
C GLY A 164 0.67 18.10 4.29
N ALA A 165 0.30 17.67 3.09
CA ALA A 165 1.18 17.61 1.92
C ALA A 165 1.65 19.01 1.49
N LEU A 166 0.73 20.00 1.45
CA LEU A 166 1.08 21.38 1.13
C LEU A 166 2.09 21.96 2.12
N LEU A 167 1.94 21.67 3.41
CA LEU A 167 2.89 22.09 4.45
C LEU A 167 4.26 21.41 4.28
N ILE A 168 4.29 20.12 3.97
CA ILE A 168 5.54 19.37 3.68
C ILE A 168 6.26 19.92 2.45
N TRP A 169 5.52 20.26 1.39
CA TRP A 169 6.10 20.79 0.15
C TRP A 169 6.32 22.29 0.16
N ALA A 170 5.80 23.01 1.17
CA ALA A 170 5.80 24.46 1.22
C ALA A 170 7.19 25.04 0.95
N GLY A 171 8.23 24.54 1.62
CA GLY A 171 9.58 25.05 1.41
C GLY A 171 10.09 24.89 -0.04
N VAL A 172 9.80 23.76 -0.70
CA VAL A 172 10.22 23.53 -2.09
C VAL A 172 9.39 24.36 -3.09
N ILE A 173 8.10 24.59 -2.81
CA ILE A 173 7.21 25.40 -3.64
C ILE A 173 7.52 26.90 -3.50
N LEU A 174 7.80 27.35 -2.28
CA LEU A 174 7.98 28.75 -1.93
C LEU A 174 9.40 29.26 -2.20
N GLN A 175 10.41 28.39 -2.12
CA GLN A 175 11.81 28.79 -2.34
C GLN A 175 12.03 29.46 -3.72
N PRO A 176 11.53 28.92 -4.85
CA PRO A 176 11.63 29.58 -6.15
C PRO A 176 10.90 30.92 -6.23
N LEU A 177 9.92 31.18 -5.36
CA LEU A 177 9.13 32.41 -5.32
C LEU A 177 9.84 33.54 -4.52
N GLY A 178 10.98 33.27 -3.89
CA GLY A 178 11.77 34.28 -3.19
C GLY A 178 11.15 34.81 -1.90
N VAL A 179 10.18 34.11 -1.32
CA VAL A 179 9.42 34.55 -0.13
C VAL A 179 10.11 34.22 1.22
N GLY A 180 11.40 33.89 1.20
CA GLY A 180 12.19 33.65 2.41
C GLY A 180 11.92 32.34 3.16
N VAL A 181 11.26 31.38 2.52
CA VAL A 181 11.05 30.02 3.04
C VAL A 181 11.76 29.03 2.13
N GLU A 182 12.73 28.29 2.68
CA GLU A 182 13.50 27.29 1.94
C GLU A 182 12.99 25.87 2.19
N GLY A 183 13.24 24.95 1.26
CA GLY A 183 13.00 23.53 1.49
C GLY A 183 13.72 23.01 2.73
N ALA A 184 13.07 22.13 3.50
CA ALA A 184 13.69 21.50 4.65
C ALA A 184 14.87 20.61 4.20
N GLN A 185 16.04 20.78 4.83
CA GLN A 185 17.29 20.09 4.46
C GLN A 185 17.76 19.13 5.57
N THR A 186 16.80 18.46 6.21
CA THR A 186 17.04 17.66 7.42
C THR A 186 17.05 16.15 7.15
N ALA A 187 16.88 15.75 5.88
CA ALA A 187 16.51 14.41 5.45
C ALA A 187 15.20 13.91 6.10
N TRP A 188 14.67 12.80 5.62
CA TRP A 188 13.42 12.24 6.17
C TRP A 188 13.56 11.75 7.63
N THR A 189 14.78 11.55 8.13
CA THR A 189 15.07 11.14 9.52
C THR A 189 15.08 12.31 10.50
N MET A 190 15.17 13.55 9.99
CA MET A 190 15.05 14.79 10.75
C MET A 190 15.90 14.84 12.03
N TYR A 191 17.14 14.32 11.98
CA TYR A 191 17.98 14.22 13.17
C TYR A 191 18.10 15.55 13.91
N ALA A 192 17.75 15.53 15.20
CA ALA A 192 17.52 16.73 16.00
C ALA A 192 18.67 17.75 15.99
N PRO A 193 19.97 17.39 16.04
CA PRO A 193 21.04 18.38 15.98
C PRO A 193 20.98 19.25 14.71
N LEU A 194 20.72 18.65 13.55
CA LEU A 194 20.58 19.36 12.29
C LEU A 194 19.26 20.12 12.23
N SER A 195 18.18 19.46 12.64
CA SER A 195 16.83 20.04 12.65
C SER A 195 16.69 21.23 13.60
N ILE A 196 17.45 21.32 14.69
CA ILE A 196 17.38 22.46 15.63
C ILE A 196 18.29 23.61 15.18
N GLN A 197 19.48 23.30 14.67
CA GLN A 197 20.48 24.32 14.32
C GLN A 197 20.12 25.12 13.06
N GLN A 198 19.35 24.54 12.14
CA GLN A 198 18.94 25.22 10.92
C GLN A 198 17.78 26.20 11.18
N ALA A 199 18.07 27.50 11.08
CA ALA A 199 17.09 28.59 11.14
C ALA A 199 16.28 28.71 9.84
N ASN A 200 15.57 27.64 9.47
CA ASN A 200 14.71 27.57 8.28
C ASN A 200 13.26 27.27 8.71
N PRO A 201 12.31 28.21 8.50
CA PRO A 201 10.89 27.97 8.80
C PRO A 201 10.24 26.85 7.99
N GLY A 202 10.80 26.47 6.84
CA GLY A 202 10.35 25.33 6.05
C GLY A 202 10.44 23.99 6.79
N ILE A 203 11.35 23.88 7.77
CA ILE A 203 11.42 22.70 8.66
C ILE A 203 10.19 22.66 9.58
N ASP A 204 9.76 23.82 10.13
CA ASP A 204 8.59 23.88 11.00
C ASP A 204 7.30 23.53 10.24
N LEU A 205 7.15 24.06 9.02
CA LEU A 205 6.03 23.73 8.13
C LEU A 205 6.01 22.23 7.82
N MET A 206 7.15 21.66 7.45
CA MET A 206 7.26 20.23 7.18
C MET A 206 6.91 19.37 8.40
N LEU A 207 7.39 19.74 9.59
CA LEU A 207 7.08 19.03 10.84
C LEU A 207 5.58 19.10 11.18
N LEU A 208 4.93 20.26 10.99
CA LEU A 208 3.48 20.37 11.15
C LEU A 208 2.71 19.52 10.14
N GLY A 209 3.10 19.57 8.87
CA GLY A 209 2.48 18.77 7.83
C GLY A 209 2.60 17.27 8.14
N LEU A 210 3.78 16.82 8.57
CA LEU A 210 4.01 15.46 8.99
C LEU A 210 3.14 15.07 10.21
N HIS A 211 2.99 15.96 11.19
CA HIS A 211 2.11 15.74 12.33
C HIS A 211 0.64 15.53 11.90
N LEU A 212 0.13 16.36 10.98
CA LEU A 212 -1.22 16.18 10.44
C LEU A 212 -1.40 14.85 9.71
N THR A 213 -0.41 14.42 8.93
CA THR A 213 -0.46 13.11 8.26
C THR A 213 -0.46 11.96 9.27
N GLY A 214 0.22 12.11 10.41
CA GLY A 214 0.22 11.12 11.47
C GLY A 214 -1.13 11.03 12.22
N VAL A 215 -1.80 12.17 12.42
CA VAL A 215 -3.17 12.19 12.95
C VAL A 215 -4.14 11.51 11.98
N SER A 216 -4.03 11.80 10.68
CA SER A 216 -4.79 11.12 9.62
C SER A 216 -4.63 9.60 9.70
N ALA A 217 -3.39 9.10 9.71
CA ALA A 217 -3.11 7.67 9.78
C ALA A 217 -3.70 7.02 11.05
N THR A 218 -3.57 7.69 12.21
CA THR A 218 -4.11 7.19 13.49
C THR A 218 -5.64 7.09 13.44
N MET A 219 -6.33 8.11 12.93
CA MET A 219 -7.78 8.10 12.77
C MET A 219 -8.25 6.96 11.83
N GLY A 220 -7.55 6.77 10.71
CA GLY A 220 -7.82 5.67 9.78
C GLY A 220 -7.64 4.31 10.44
N ALA A 221 -6.55 4.10 11.19
CA ALA A 221 -6.27 2.85 11.89
C ALA A 221 -7.33 2.49 12.93
N ILE A 222 -7.80 3.46 13.74
CA ILE A 222 -8.92 3.24 14.67
C ILE A 222 -10.14 2.76 13.91
N ASN A 223 -10.45 3.39 12.78
CA ASN A 223 -11.61 3.07 11.97
C ASN A 223 -11.52 1.67 11.34
N PHE A 224 -10.36 1.30 10.77
CA PHE A 224 -10.16 -0.05 10.23
C PHE A 224 -10.25 -1.13 11.30
N VAL A 225 -9.68 -0.91 12.49
CA VAL A 225 -9.80 -1.85 13.62
C VAL A 225 -11.27 -2.02 14.00
N ALA A 226 -12.00 -0.93 14.23
CA ALA A 226 -13.41 -1.01 14.57
C ALA A 226 -14.22 -1.74 13.49
N THR A 227 -14.07 -1.34 12.22
CA THR A 227 -14.77 -1.94 11.07
C THR A 227 -14.55 -3.45 10.98
N ILE A 228 -13.30 -3.91 11.04
CA ILE A 228 -12.98 -5.34 10.94
C ILE A 228 -13.50 -6.12 12.17
N PHE A 229 -13.62 -5.50 13.34
CA PHE A 229 -14.10 -6.18 14.54
C PHE A 229 -15.62 -6.22 14.65
N THR A 230 -16.33 -5.15 14.25
CA THR A 230 -17.75 -4.95 14.56
C THR A 230 -18.68 -5.04 13.36
N GLU A 231 -18.23 -4.73 12.15
CA GLU A 231 -19.10 -4.59 10.97
C GLU A 231 -19.06 -5.80 10.02
N ARG A 232 -18.35 -6.87 10.38
CA ARG A 232 -18.30 -8.08 9.56
C ARG A 232 -19.69 -8.67 9.35
N GLY A 233 -19.98 -9.10 8.13
CA GLY A 233 -21.19 -9.87 7.82
C GLY A 233 -21.26 -11.15 8.65
N GLU A 234 -22.47 -11.66 8.87
CA GLU A 234 -22.74 -12.80 9.76
C GLU A 234 -21.93 -14.06 9.40
N ASP A 235 -21.65 -14.26 8.12
CA ASP A 235 -20.89 -15.39 7.59
C ASP A 235 -19.35 -15.22 7.68
N VAL A 236 -18.86 -14.05 8.10
CA VAL A 236 -17.42 -13.73 8.17
C VAL A 236 -16.92 -13.82 9.61
N SER A 237 -16.37 -14.98 9.95
CA SER A 237 -15.67 -15.27 11.21
C SER A 237 -14.16 -14.99 11.12
N TRP A 238 -13.46 -15.04 12.26
CA TRP A 238 -11.99 -15.00 12.28
C TRP A 238 -11.32 -16.16 11.52
N ALA A 239 -11.99 -17.31 11.39
CA ALA A 239 -11.42 -18.48 10.73
C ALA A 239 -11.40 -18.37 9.20
N ASN A 240 -12.32 -17.58 8.63
CA ASN A 240 -12.47 -17.36 7.19
C ASN A 240 -12.28 -15.90 6.75
N LEU A 241 -11.93 -14.99 7.66
CA LEU A 241 -11.50 -13.63 7.33
C LEU A 241 -10.35 -13.67 6.31
N ASP A 242 -10.45 -12.86 5.26
CA ASP A 242 -9.47 -12.87 4.17
C ASP A 242 -8.09 -12.34 4.61
N ILE A 243 -7.06 -12.71 3.86
CA ILE A 243 -5.67 -12.39 4.23
C ILE A 243 -5.34 -10.90 4.13
N PHE A 244 -6.01 -10.16 3.24
CA PHE A 244 -5.78 -8.71 3.12
C PHE A 244 -6.34 -7.99 4.35
N SER A 245 -7.57 -8.32 4.78
CA SER A 245 -8.14 -7.81 6.03
C SER A 245 -7.29 -8.14 7.25
N TRP A 246 -6.73 -9.35 7.35
CA TRP A 246 -5.76 -9.69 8.41
C TRP A 246 -4.54 -8.77 8.41
N THR A 247 -3.95 -8.49 7.24
CA THR A 247 -2.78 -7.61 7.14
C THR A 247 -3.09 -6.16 7.46
N VAL A 248 -4.25 -5.65 7.04
CA VAL A 248 -4.71 -4.29 7.38
C VAL A 248 -5.01 -4.17 8.87
N LEU A 249 -5.53 -5.23 9.50
CA LEU A 249 -5.76 -5.23 10.94
C LEU A 249 -4.46 -5.13 11.74
N VAL A 250 -3.45 -5.93 11.37
CA VAL A 250 -2.14 -5.88 12.04
C VAL A 250 -1.45 -4.54 11.79
N GLN A 251 -1.47 -4.05 10.54
CA GLN A 251 -0.98 -2.71 10.20
C GLN A 251 -1.64 -1.64 11.08
N SER A 252 -2.97 -1.66 11.19
CA SER A 252 -3.72 -0.67 11.97
C SER A 252 -3.33 -0.74 13.45
N GLY A 253 -3.16 -1.94 14.01
CA GLY A 253 -2.63 -2.11 15.36
C GLY A 253 -1.25 -1.47 15.53
N GLN A 254 -0.32 -1.70 14.59
CA GLN A 254 1.01 -1.06 14.63
C GLN A 254 0.92 0.46 14.55
N ILE A 255 0.05 1.02 13.70
CA ILE A 255 -0.16 2.46 13.59
C ILE A 255 -0.54 3.06 14.96
N LEU A 256 -1.47 2.42 15.69
CA LEU A 256 -1.92 2.91 17.00
C LEU A 256 -0.80 2.97 18.05
N PHE A 257 0.21 2.10 17.96
CA PHE A 257 1.34 2.11 18.90
C PHE A 257 2.51 2.97 18.42
N ALA A 258 2.74 3.09 17.10
CA ALA A 258 3.91 3.77 16.54
C ALA A 258 3.68 5.28 16.29
N PHE A 259 2.56 5.66 15.68
CA PHE A 259 2.34 7.04 15.23
C PHE A 259 2.18 8.05 16.37
N PRO A 260 1.46 7.75 17.48
CA PRO A 260 1.38 8.68 18.61
C PRO A 260 2.76 9.02 19.21
N LEU A 261 3.71 8.08 19.19
CA LEU A 261 5.08 8.33 19.63
C LEU A 261 5.79 9.33 18.73
N LEU A 262 5.76 9.12 17.40
CA LEU A 262 6.33 10.07 16.45
C LEU A 262 5.67 11.44 16.57
N GLY A 263 4.34 11.49 16.66
CA GLY A 263 3.58 12.72 16.82
C GLY A 263 4.05 13.51 18.04
N SER A 264 4.26 12.84 19.17
CA SER A 264 4.79 13.44 20.39
C SER A 264 6.23 13.94 20.21
N ALA A 265 7.11 13.16 19.56
CA ALA A 265 8.49 13.55 19.27
C ALA A 265 8.58 14.78 18.36
N ILE A 266 7.74 14.85 17.33
CA ILE A 266 7.64 16.00 16.42
C ILE A 266 7.21 17.26 17.19
N VAL A 267 6.22 17.16 18.08
CA VAL A 267 5.77 18.29 18.92
C VAL A 267 6.90 18.76 19.85
N MET A 268 7.62 17.83 20.49
CA MET A 268 8.78 18.17 21.31
C MET A 268 9.87 18.88 20.49
N LEU A 269 10.12 18.46 19.24
CA LEU A 269 11.11 19.08 18.36
C LEU A 269 10.65 20.48 17.90
N LEU A 270 9.36 20.66 17.62
CA LEU A 270 8.78 21.97 17.34
C LEU A 270 8.92 22.91 18.54
N PHE A 271 8.78 22.40 19.77
CA PHE A 271 9.01 23.18 20.98
C PHE A 271 10.47 23.59 21.16
N ASP A 272 11.41 22.69 20.88
CA ASP A 272 12.85 23.03 20.92
C ASP A 272 13.18 24.13 19.89
N ARG A 273 12.54 24.08 18.72
CA ARG A 273 12.75 25.06 17.64
C ARG A 273 12.09 26.42 17.89
N ASN A 274 10.89 26.45 18.49
CA ASN A 274 10.05 27.67 18.52
C ASN A 274 9.83 28.25 19.92
N PHE A 275 9.94 27.45 20.97
CA PHE A 275 9.60 27.84 22.35
C PHE A 275 10.80 27.75 23.31
N GLY A 276 11.97 27.36 22.82
CA GLY A 276 13.20 27.32 23.61
C GLY A 276 13.25 26.19 24.63
N THR A 277 12.49 25.12 24.44
CA THR A 277 12.68 23.89 25.21
C THR A 277 13.99 23.20 24.80
N THR A 278 14.40 22.19 25.57
CA THR A 278 15.71 21.54 25.39
C THR A 278 15.65 20.02 25.39
N PHE A 279 14.55 19.43 24.87
CA PHE A 279 14.33 17.98 24.89
C PHE A 279 15.43 17.21 24.13
N PHE A 280 15.83 17.71 22.97
CA PHE A 280 16.75 17.02 22.05
C PHE A 280 18.09 17.75 21.87
N THR A 281 18.42 18.66 22.79
CA THR A 281 19.70 19.37 22.79
C THR A 281 20.83 18.51 23.39
N GLY A 282 22.05 18.69 22.89
CA GLY A 282 23.23 17.93 23.33
C GLY A 282 23.25 16.48 22.85
N GLU A 283 24.29 15.73 23.25
CA GLU A 283 24.51 14.35 22.81
C GLU A 283 23.41 13.40 23.29
N SER A 284 22.99 13.52 24.55
CA SER A 284 21.91 12.71 25.12
C SER A 284 20.57 12.98 24.42
N GLY A 285 20.27 14.24 24.12
CA GLY A 285 19.07 14.63 23.37
C GLY A 285 19.08 14.13 21.93
N ALA A 286 20.24 14.17 21.26
CA ALA A 286 20.40 13.60 19.92
C ALA A 286 20.13 12.08 19.90
N MET A 287 20.66 11.35 20.89
CA MET A 287 20.42 9.91 21.02
C MET A 287 18.96 9.60 21.41
N LEU A 288 18.34 10.43 22.25
CA LEU A 288 16.91 10.32 22.57
C LEU A 288 16.05 10.43 21.30
N TRP A 289 16.33 11.42 20.43
CA TRP A 289 15.64 11.52 19.14
C TRP A 289 15.78 10.24 18.31
N GLN A 290 17.00 9.70 18.19
CA GLN A 290 17.21 8.47 17.42
C GLN A 290 16.39 7.29 17.95
N HIS A 291 16.36 7.10 19.27
CA HIS A 291 15.56 6.02 19.87
C HIS A 291 14.06 6.22 19.63
N LEU A 292 13.52 7.42 19.84
CA LEU A 292 12.10 7.71 19.62
C LEU A 292 11.71 7.59 18.15
N PHE A 293 12.52 8.18 17.27
CA PHE A 293 12.30 8.14 15.83
C PHE A 293 12.33 6.72 15.30
N TRP A 294 13.32 5.90 15.67
CA TRP A 294 13.42 4.54 15.16
C TRP A 294 12.44 3.58 15.80
N PHE A 295 12.05 3.78 17.06
CA PHE A 295 10.97 3.00 17.67
C PHE A 295 9.66 3.17 16.90
N PHE A 296 9.41 4.34 16.31
CA PHE A 296 8.37 4.51 15.30
C PHE A 296 8.80 3.92 13.93
N GLY A 297 9.99 4.30 13.46
CA GLY A 297 10.38 4.16 12.06
C GLY A 297 10.54 2.72 11.60
N HIS A 298 10.93 1.80 12.49
CA HIS A 298 11.02 0.40 12.11
C HIS A 298 9.65 -0.31 12.06
N PRO A 299 8.74 -0.14 13.03
CA PRO A 299 7.35 -0.51 12.84
C PRO A 299 6.72 0.11 11.59
N GLU A 300 7.05 1.36 11.24
CA GLU A 300 6.54 2.01 10.03
C GLU A 300 6.88 1.25 8.75
N VAL A 301 8.09 0.71 8.62
CA VAL A 301 8.40 -0.09 7.42
C VAL A 301 7.56 -1.37 7.33
N TYR A 302 7.10 -1.90 8.47
CA TYR A 302 6.14 -3.01 8.48
C TYR A 302 4.71 -2.57 8.20
N ILE A 303 4.30 -1.41 8.72
CA ILE A 303 3.03 -0.77 8.37
C ILE A 303 2.93 -0.61 6.85
N LEU A 304 4.04 -0.25 6.20
CA LEU A 304 4.13 -0.12 4.75
C LEU A 304 4.14 -1.47 4.02
N VAL A 305 4.81 -2.51 4.51
CA VAL A 305 4.97 -3.77 3.74
C VAL A 305 3.90 -4.83 4.00
N LEU A 306 3.26 -4.85 5.18
CA LEU A 306 2.30 -5.92 5.53
C LEU A 306 1.06 -5.95 4.61
N PRO A 307 0.36 -4.83 4.34
CA PRO A 307 -0.79 -4.85 3.43
C PRO A 307 -0.40 -5.20 1.99
N PRO A 308 0.72 -4.71 1.41
CA PRO A 308 1.28 -5.22 0.17
C PRO A 308 1.47 -6.74 0.16
N MET A 309 2.04 -7.32 1.21
CA MET A 309 2.12 -8.77 1.32
C MET A 309 0.74 -9.43 1.38
N GLY A 310 -0.25 -8.76 1.95
CA GLY A 310 -1.67 -9.14 1.91
C GLY A 310 -2.21 -9.17 0.49
N LEU A 311 -1.97 -8.11 -0.30
CA LEU A 311 -2.32 -8.04 -1.72
C LEU A 311 -1.72 -9.19 -2.52
N ILE A 312 -0.43 -9.48 -2.32
CA ILE A 312 0.25 -10.60 -2.98
C ILE A 312 -0.38 -11.94 -2.57
N SER A 313 -0.62 -12.13 -1.28
CA SER A 313 -1.27 -13.34 -0.74
C SER A 313 -2.71 -13.49 -1.23
N TYR A 314 -3.37 -12.38 -1.52
CA TYR A 314 -4.71 -12.35 -2.09
C TYR A 314 -4.69 -12.71 -3.57
N ILE A 315 -3.85 -12.07 -4.38
CA ILE A 315 -3.89 -12.14 -5.85
C ILE A 315 -3.30 -13.46 -6.39
N ILE A 316 -2.18 -13.96 -5.85
CA ILE A 316 -1.49 -15.15 -6.35
C ILE A 316 -2.42 -16.38 -6.49
N PRO A 317 -3.23 -16.75 -5.47
CA PRO A 317 -4.21 -17.82 -5.57
C PRO A 317 -5.12 -17.73 -6.80
N ARG A 318 -5.65 -16.54 -7.11
CA ARG A 318 -6.63 -16.30 -8.17
C ARG A 318 -6.06 -16.52 -9.57
N PHE A 319 -4.78 -16.24 -9.76
CA PHE A 319 -4.10 -16.47 -11.03
C PHE A 319 -3.33 -17.79 -11.09
N SER A 320 -3.25 -18.53 -9.97
CA SER A 320 -2.69 -19.88 -9.91
C SER A 320 -3.77 -20.98 -9.97
N GLY A 321 -5.03 -20.63 -9.76
CA GLY A 321 -6.15 -21.59 -9.71
C GLY A 321 -6.07 -22.52 -8.50
N ARG A 322 -5.46 -22.05 -7.40
CA ARG A 322 -5.22 -22.82 -6.17
C ARG A 322 -5.47 -21.95 -4.96
N ARG A 323 -5.90 -22.56 -3.85
CA ARG A 323 -5.98 -21.87 -2.54
C ARG A 323 -4.58 -21.53 -2.03
N LEU A 324 -4.47 -20.47 -1.22
CA LEU A 324 -3.22 -20.05 -0.60
C LEU A 324 -2.65 -21.17 0.27
N PHE A 325 -1.45 -21.65 -0.07
CA PHE A 325 -0.75 -22.66 0.71
C PHE A 325 -0.37 -22.08 2.08
N GLY A 326 -0.63 -22.84 3.14
CA GLY A 326 -0.23 -22.45 4.49
C GLY A 326 -0.93 -21.20 5.03
N PHE A 327 -2.21 -20.96 4.69
CA PHE A 327 -2.97 -19.77 5.15
C PHE A 327 -2.75 -19.42 6.62
N LYS A 328 -2.88 -20.39 7.54
CA LYS A 328 -2.63 -20.19 8.98
C LYS A 328 -1.21 -19.71 9.27
N PHE A 329 -0.20 -20.28 8.60
CA PHE A 329 1.19 -19.83 8.75
C PHE A 329 1.39 -18.41 8.24
N VAL A 330 0.70 -18.01 7.15
CA VAL A 330 0.75 -16.63 6.65
C VAL A 330 0.13 -15.66 7.66
N VAL A 331 -1.01 -16.03 8.29
CA VAL A 331 -1.64 -15.23 9.35
C VAL A 331 -0.74 -15.12 10.58
N TYR A 332 -0.22 -16.23 11.11
CA TYR A 332 0.67 -16.21 12.27
C TYR A 332 1.98 -15.48 11.99
N SER A 333 2.53 -15.60 10.78
CA SER A 333 3.71 -14.82 10.37
C SER A 333 3.40 -13.33 10.33
N THR A 334 2.21 -12.93 9.88
CA THR A 334 1.77 -11.53 9.88
C THR A 334 1.66 -10.98 11.30
N LEU A 335 1.03 -11.73 12.23
CA LEU A 335 0.95 -11.35 13.64
C LEU A 335 2.33 -11.26 14.29
N ALA A 336 3.20 -12.22 14.01
CA ALA A 336 4.57 -12.24 14.52
C ALA A 336 5.36 -11.03 14.03
N LEU A 337 5.28 -10.67 12.75
CA LEU A 337 5.90 -9.45 12.21
C LEU A 337 5.35 -8.19 12.87
N GLY A 338 4.04 -8.14 13.10
CA GLY A 338 3.40 -7.03 13.82
C GLY A 338 4.02 -6.78 15.19
N VAL A 339 4.20 -7.83 16.00
CA VAL A 339 4.78 -7.72 17.35
C VAL A 339 6.30 -7.52 17.32
N LEU A 340 7.02 -8.36 16.55
CA LEU A 340 8.48 -8.34 16.51
C LEU A 340 9.05 -7.03 15.96
N SER A 341 8.29 -6.32 15.13
CA SER A 341 8.69 -5.00 14.60
C SER A 341 9.06 -3.98 15.67
N PHE A 342 8.43 -4.05 16.86
CA PHE A 342 8.73 -3.17 17.99
C PHE A 342 9.96 -3.61 18.80
N GLY A 343 10.56 -4.76 18.50
CA GLY A 343 11.70 -5.33 19.22
C GLY A 343 13.06 -5.12 18.54
N VAL A 344 13.12 -4.40 17.42
CA VAL A 344 14.31 -4.39 16.53
C VAL A 344 14.79 -3.01 16.07
N TRP A 345 14.12 -1.93 16.50
CA TRP A 345 14.36 -0.57 15.98
C TRP A 345 15.81 -0.10 16.03
N ALA A 346 16.56 -0.51 17.05
CA ALA A 346 17.93 -0.07 17.28
C ALA A 346 18.93 -0.65 16.28
N HIS A 347 18.53 -1.53 15.35
CA HIS A 347 19.42 -1.91 14.26
C HIS A 347 19.77 -0.75 13.32
N HIS A 348 18.99 0.34 13.31
CA HIS A 348 19.30 1.58 12.59
C HIS A 348 20.34 2.43 13.32
N MET A 349 20.82 1.95 14.47
CA MET A 349 21.68 2.67 15.40
C MET A 349 22.97 1.91 15.70
N PHE A 350 23.32 0.86 14.94
CA PHE A 350 24.51 0.05 15.23
C PHE A 350 25.82 0.82 15.10
N ALA A 351 25.88 1.84 14.24
CA ALA A 351 27.02 2.75 14.12
C ALA A 351 27.06 3.86 15.19
N THR A 352 26.10 3.89 16.14
CA THR A 352 26.09 4.86 17.24
C THR A 352 26.98 4.41 18.42
N GLY A 353 27.04 5.21 19.48
CA GLY A 353 27.75 4.89 20.73
C GLY A 353 27.06 3.86 21.65
N MET A 354 26.02 3.15 21.19
CA MET A 354 25.22 2.20 21.99
C MET A 354 26.07 1.09 22.65
N ASP A 355 25.69 0.60 23.84
CA ASP A 355 26.36 -0.53 24.50
C ASP A 355 26.42 -1.75 23.56
N PRO A 356 27.62 -2.35 23.33
CA PRO A 356 27.77 -3.52 22.44
C PRO A 356 26.87 -4.70 22.79
N ARG A 357 26.51 -4.90 24.08
CA ARG A 357 25.60 -5.98 24.51
C ARG A 357 24.19 -5.75 23.97
N LEU A 358 23.72 -4.49 24.01
CA LEU A 358 22.42 -4.13 23.44
C LEU A 358 22.44 -4.31 21.92
N ARG A 359 23.52 -3.87 21.24
CA ARG A 359 23.67 -4.09 19.79
C ARG A 359 23.55 -5.58 19.44
N ALA A 360 24.27 -6.45 20.16
CA ALA A 360 24.23 -7.88 19.92
C ALA A 360 22.82 -8.48 20.08
N SER A 361 22.05 -8.03 21.09
CA SER A 361 20.66 -8.43 21.25
C SER A 361 19.79 -7.98 20.07
N PHE A 362 19.90 -6.73 19.65
CA PHE A 362 19.15 -6.19 18.51
C PHE A 362 19.52 -6.86 17.19
N MET A 363 20.79 -7.23 16.99
CA MET A 363 21.23 -8.02 15.84
C MET A 363 20.54 -9.38 15.80
N ALA A 364 20.55 -10.12 16.91
CA ALA A 364 19.95 -11.45 16.97
C ALA A 364 18.44 -11.42 16.65
N VAL A 365 17.70 -10.47 17.24
CA VAL A 365 16.26 -10.34 16.99
C VAL A 365 15.99 -9.86 15.55
N SER A 366 16.81 -8.95 15.01
CA SER A 366 16.66 -8.46 13.62
C SER A 366 16.83 -9.58 12.60
N ILE A 367 17.85 -10.44 12.78
CA ILE A 367 18.07 -11.61 11.93
C ILE A 367 16.89 -12.59 12.05
N ALA A 368 16.34 -12.79 13.25
CA ALA A 368 15.21 -13.69 13.47
C ALA A 368 13.93 -13.26 12.71
N ILE A 369 13.75 -11.97 12.41
CA ILE A 369 12.60 -11.48 11.63
C ILE A 369 12.64 -11.97 10.16
N ALA A 370 13.81 -12.37 9.64
CA ALA A 370 13.89 -12.97 8.32
C ALA A 370 13.07 -14.27 8.20
N ILE A 371 12.84 -14.99 9.32
CA ILE A 371 12.15 -16.29 9.33
C ILE A 371 10.66 -16.14 8.94
N PRO A 372 9.82 -15.31 9.61
CA PRO A 372 8.44 -15.09 9.17
C PRO A 372 8.30 -14.62 7.71
N SER A 373 9.22 -13.76 7.25
CA SER A 373 9.24 -13.25 5.88
C SER A 373 9.56 -14.36 4.86
N ALA A 374 10.52 -15.24 5.19
CA ALA A 374 10.85 -16.40 4.38
C ALA A 374 9.66 -17.37 4.30
N VAL A 375 8.98 -17.66 5.41
CA VAL A 375 7.78 -18.51 5.44
C VAL A 375 6.71 -18.01 4.46
N LYS A 376 6.42 -16.70 4.45
CA LYS A 376 5.48 -16.10 3.49
C LYS A 376 5.96 -16.27 2.04
N THR A 377 7.24 -16.03 1.79
CA THR A 377 7.85 -16.16 0.46
C THR A 377 7.73 -17.60 -0.09
N PHE A 378 8.08 -18.61 0.71
CA PHE A 378 7.94 -20.01 0.32
C PHE A 378 6.48 -20.44 0.16
N ASN A 379 5.56 -19.91 0.97
CA ASN A 379 4.12 -20.18 0.80
C ASN A 379 3.59 -19.62 -0.53
N TRP A 380 4.03 -18.44 -0.96
CA TRP A 380 3.66 -17.90 -2.28
C TRP A 380 4.19 -18.75 -3.43
N ILE A 381 5.47 -19.15 -3.37
CA ILE A 381 6.08 -20.04 -4.37
C ILE A 381 5.33 -21.38 -4.44
N THR A 382 5.04 -21.98 -3.28
CA THR A 382 4.31 -23.24 -3.18
C THR A 382 2.87 -23.12 -3.67
N THR A 383 2.23 -21.97 -3.48
CA THR A 383 0.87 -21.71 -4.00
C THR A 383 0.84 -21.74 -5.54
N MET A 384 1.90 -21.22 -6.18
CA MET A 384 2.05 -21.27 -7.64
C MET A 384 2.45 -22.66 -8.13
N TRP A 385 3.20 -23.43 -7.33
CA TRP A 385 3.71 -24.74 -7.69
C TRP A 385 2.59 -25.73 -8.04
N GLY A 386 2.65 -26.32 -9.24
CA GLY A 386 1.64 -27.24 -9.73
C GLY A 386 0.24 -26.61 -9.88
N GLY A 387 0.15 -25.27 -9.94
CA GLY A 387 -1.06 -24.54 -10.32
C GLY A 387 -1.09 -24.22 -11.81
N ARG A 388 -2.24 -23.72 -12.28
CA ARG A 388 -2.41 -23.24 -13.65
C ARG A 388 -2.14 -21.73 -13.69
N VAL A 389 -0.86 -21.37 -13.71
CA VAL A 389 -0.42 -19.96 -13.63
C VAL A 389 -0.80 -19.19 -14.90
N ARG A 390 -1.65 -18.17 -14.73
CA ARG A 390 -2.03 -17.23 -15.78
C ARG A 390 -1.20 -15.95 -15.66
N LEU A 391 -0.26 -15.74 -16.59
CA LEU A 391 0.64 -14.57 -16.61
C LEU A 391 -0.07 -13.30 -17.14
N THR A 392 -1.15 -12.91 -16.45
CA THR A 392 -1.80 -11.60 -16.58
C THR A 392 -0.94 -10.51 -15.93
N THR A 393 -1.22 -9.24 -16.20
CA THR A 393 -0.46 -8.12 -15.62
C THR A 393 -0.39 -8.18 -14.08
N PRO A 394 -1.49 -8.41 -13.33
CA PRO A 394 -1.40 -8.57 -11.88
C PRO A 394 -0.44 -9.68 -11.45
N MET A 395 -0.52 -10.84 -12.12
CA MET A 395 0.33 -11.99 -11.78
C MET A 395 1.81 -11.71 -12.07
N LEU A 396 2.13 -11.01 -13.16
CA LEU A 396 3.51 -10.59 -13.47
C LEU A 396 4.06 -9.69 -12.36
N PHE A 397 3.29 -8.70 -11.91
CA PHE A 397 3.69 -7.84 -10.79
C PHE A 397 3.82 -8.61 -9.47
N CYS A 398 3.00 -9.64 -9.21
CA CYS A 398 3.19 -10.52 -8.06
C CYS A 398 4.50 -11.32 -8.13
N VAL A 399 4.87 -11.83 -9.30
CA VAL A 399 6.15 -12.53 -9.50
C VAL A 399 7.32 -11.56 -9.36
N GLY A 400 7.21 -10.34 -9.92
CA GLY A 400 8.20 -9.29 -9.78
C GLY A 400 8.40 -8.85 -8.33
N PHE A 401 7.31 -8.73 -7.56
CA PHE A 401 7.36 -8.52 -6.11
C PHE A 401 8.22 -9.58 -5.44
N ILE A 402 7.94 -10.88 -5.68
CA ILE A 402 8.69 -11.97 -5.02
C ILE A 402 10.17 -11.88 -5.37
N ALA A 403 10.51 -11.68 -6.64
CA ALA A 403 11.89 -11.61 -7.10
C ALA A 403 12.66 -10.45 -6.45
N ASN A 404 12.12 -9.24 -6.52
CA ASN A 404 12.76 -8.04 -5.95
C ASN A 404 12.79 -8.09 -4.42
N PHE A 405 11.73 -8.61 -3.79
CA PHE A 405 11.66 -8.75 -2.33
C PHE A 405 12.68 -9.75 -1.79
N ILE A 406 13.02 -10.81 -2.54
CA ILE A 406 14.11 -11.72 -2.15
C ILE A 406 15.46 -10.99 -2.17
N ILE A 407 15.76 -10.20 -3.20
CA ILE A 407 17.00 -9.41 -3.28
C ILE A 407 17.07 -8.40 -2.12
N GLY A 408 15.98 -7.67 -1.87
CA GLY A 408 15.86 -6.75 -0.74
C GLY A 408 15.99 -7.47 0.61
N GLY A 409 15.34 -8.60 0.80
CA GLY A 409 15.40 -9.38 2.04
C GLY A 409 16.80 -9.90 2.34
N VAL A 410 17.51 -10.42 1.34
CA VAL A 410 18.89 -10.91 1.50
C VAL A 410 19.83 -9.77 1.90
N THR A 411 19.77 -8.63 1.20
CA THR A 411 20.58 -7.45 1.56
C THR A 411 20.26 -6.94 2.97
N GLY A 412 19.00 -7.00 3.41
CA GLY A 412 18.61 -6.60 4.77
C GLY A 412 19.16 -7.51 5.87
N VAL A 413 19.30 -8.81 5.61
CA VAL A 413 19.95 -9.74 6.56
C VAL A 413 21.42 -9.38 6.74
N PHE A 414 22.10 -8.92 5.69
CA PHE A 414 23.46 -8.41 5.78
C PHE A 414 23.55 -7.13 6.62
N GLU A 415 22.62 -6.18 6.43
CA GLU A 415 22.55 -4.95 7.26
C GLU A 415 22.15 -5.23 8.72
N ALA A 416 21.43 -6.32 8.99
CA ALA A 416 21.15 -6.73 10.36
C ALA A 416 22.42 -7.23 11.10
N ALA A 417 23.49 -7.57 10.39
CA ALA A 417 24.73 -8.07 10.97
C ALA A 417 25.72 -6.92 11.26
N ILE A 418 25.99 -6.65 12.54
CA ILE A 418 26.81 -5.51 12.99
C ILE A 418 28.15 -5.38 12.26
N PRO A 419 28.98 -6.43 12.06
CA PRO A 419 30.28 -6.26 11.40
C PRO A 419 30.17 -5.75 9.96
N ILE A 420 29.05 -6.06 9.30
CA ILE A 420 28.76 -5.66 7.93
C ILE A 420 28.11 -4.28 7.92
N ASP A 421 27.13 -4.06 8.81
CA ASP A 421 26.49 -2.75 8.96
C ASP A 421 27.54 -1.67 9.23
N LEU A 422 28.50 -1.87 10.14
CA LEU A 422 29.52 -0.85 10.45
C LEU A 422 30.33 -0.37 9.23
N VAL A 423 30.42 -1.18 8.16
CA VAL A 423 31.11 -0.82 6.91
C VAL A 423 30.13 -0.22 5.89
N LEU A 424 28.90 -0.71 5.84
CA LEU A 424 27.90 -0.32 4.84
C LEU A 424 26.94 0.77 5.32
N HIS A 425 26.96 1.10 6.62
CA HIS A 425 26.09 2.07 7.25
C HIS A 425 26.22 3.42 6.55
N ASP A 426 25.09 4.05 6.26
CA ASP A 426 25.02 5.33 5.55
C ASP A 426 25.74 5.36 4.19
N THR A 427 25.89 4.20 3.53
CA THR A 427 26.29 4.13 2.12
C THR A 427 25.09 3.92 1.19
N TYR A 428 25.34 3.89 -0.11
CA TYR A 428 24.33 3.50 -1.10
C TYR A 428 23.80 2.06 -0.95
N HIS A 429 24.44 1.19 -0.15
CA HIS A 429 23.91 -0.15 0.15
C HIS A 429 22.55 -0.06 0.86
N VAL A 430 22.45 0.81 1.87
CA VAL A 430 21.21 1.06 2.62
C VAL A 430 20.10 1.59 1.72
N ILE A 431 20.47 2.48 0.78
CA ILE A 431 19.52 2.98 -0.21
C ILE A 431 19.02 1.81 -1.07
N ALA A 432 19.93 0.98 -1.60
CA ALA A 432 19.60 -0.14 -2.46
C ALA A 432 18.69 -1.16 -1.76
N HIS A 433 19.10 -1.61 -0.56
CA HIS A 433 18.34 -2.54 0.27
C HIS A 433 16.89 -2.06 0.44
N PHE A 434 16.75 -0.84 0.95
CA PHE A 434 15.44 -0.28 1.26
C PHE A 434 14.57 -0.10 0.01
N HIS A 435 15.15 0.35 -1.11
CA HIS A 435 14.38 0.56 -2.33
C HIS A 435 14.01 -0.74 -3.04
N TYR A 436 14.77 -1.82 -2.88
CA TYR A 436 14.31 -3.14 -3.32
C TYR A 436 13.04 -3.58 -2.58
N VAL A 437 12.90 -3.24 -1.29
CA VAL A 437 11.70 -3.55 -0.50
C VAL A 437 10.54 -2.61 -0.84
N ILE A 438 10.78 -1.30 -0.90
CA ILE A 438 9.72 -0.31 -1.16
C ILE A 438 9.35 -0.23 -2.64
N MET A 439 10.28 0.15 -3.52
CA MET A 439 9.99 0.29 -4.94
C MET A 439 9.89 -1.07 -5.63
N GLY A 440 10.79 -2.01 -5.32
CA GLY A 440 10.78 -3.34 -5.91
C GLY A 440 9.69 -4.28 -5.35
N GLY A 441 9.29 -4.08 -4.09
CA GLY A 441 8.23 -4.83 -3.43
C GLY A 441 6.92 -4.04 -3.39
N ILE A 442 6.77 -3.10 -2.45
CA ILE A 442 5.51 -2.40 -2.17
C ILE A 442 4.87 -1.83 -3.45
N ALA A 443 5.62 -1.10 -4.28
CA ALA A 443 5.05 -0.54 -5.51
C ALA A 443 4.58 -1.64 -6.48
N PHE A 444 5.30 -2.76 -6.60
CA PHE A 444 4.87 -3.90 -7.43
C PHE A 444 3.58 -4.53 -6.92
N ALA A 445 3.42 -4.69 -5.61
CA ALA A 445 2.18 -5.19 -5.02
C ALA A 445 1.01 -4.21 -5.24
N VAL A 446 1.26 -2.90 -5.11
CA VAL A 446 0.28 -1.86 -5.43
C VAL A 446 -0.12 -1.93 -6.89
N PHE A 447 0.82 -2.02 -7.83
CA PHE A 447 0.51 -2.18 -9.26
C PHE A 447 -0.27 -3.46 -9.53
N ALA A 448 0.06 -4.58 -8.88
CA ALA A 448 -0.72 -5.80 -8.97
C ALA A 448 -2.17 -5.58 -8.53
N GLY A 449 -2.38 -4.92 -7.39
CA GLY A 449 -3.71 -4.55 -6.88
C GLY A 449 -4.48 -3.64 -7.84
N ILE A 450 -3.84 -2.57 -8.34
CA ILE A 450 -4.46 -1.65 -9.29
C ILE A 450 -4.93 -2.41 -10.53
N TYR A 451 -4.07 -3.21 -11.17
CA TYR A 451 -4.49 -3.96 -12.35
C TYR A 451 -5.53 -5.04 -12.05
N TYR A 452 -5.51 -5.64 -10.86
CA TYR A 452 -6.48 -6.69 -10.49
C TYR A 452 -7.89 -6.12 -10.28
N TRP A 453 -8.00 -4.98 -9.59
CA TRP A 453 -9.29 -4.33 -9.31
C TRP A 453 -9.64 -3.18 -10.26
N PHE A 454 -8.82 -2.87 -11.27
CA PHE A 454 -9.17 -1.87 -12.29
C PHE A 454 -10.58 -2.10 -12.91
N PRO A 455 -10.94 -3.35 -13.28
CA PRO A 455 -12.32 -3.74 -13.62
C PRO A 455 -13.39 -3.34 -12.60
N LEU A 456 -13.11 -3.56 -11.32
CA LEU A 456 -14.02 -3.29 -10.22
C LEU A 456 -14.26 -1.79 -10.05
N TYR A 457 -13.20 -0.99 -10.21
CA TYR A 457 -13.26 0.47 -10.04
C TYR A 457 -13.91 1.20 -11.23
N THR A 458 -13.75 0.67 -12.44
CA THR A 458 -14.09 1.40 -13.68
C THR A 458 -15.18 0.73 -14.53
N GLY A 459 -15.50 -0.54 -14.28
CA GLY A 459 -16.33 -1.35 -15.16
C GLY A 459 -15.68 -1.70 -16.50
N ARG A 460 -14.39 -1.37 -16.69
CA ARG A 460 -13.65 -1.54 -17.95
C ARG A 460 -12.38 -2.36 -17.76
N MET A 461 -11.94 -3.03 -18.82
CA MET A 461 -10.63 -3.70 -18.86
C MET A 461 -9.52 -2.75 -19.29
N TYR A 462 -8.38 -2.85 -18.60
CA TYR A 462 -7.16 -2.18 -19.01
C TYR A 462 -6.55 -2.80 -20.28
N GLN A 463 -5.75 -2.02 -21.01
CA GLN A 463 -5.00 -2.53 -22.15
C GLN A 463 -3.88 -3.48 -21.69
N ARG A 464 -4.04 -4.77 -21.99
CA ARG A 464 -3.15 -5.83 -21.50
C ARG A 464 -1.71 -5.68 -21.99
N THR A 465 -1.52 -5.24 -23.23
CA THR A 465 -0.18 -5.04 -23.82
C THR A 465 0.59 -3.92 -23.11
N LEU A 466 -0.06 -2.78 -22.87
CA LEU A 466 0.54 -1.67 -22.12
C LEU A 466 0.82 -2.07 -20.67
N GLY A 467 -0.05 -2.88 -20.05
CA GLY A 467 0.20 -3.43 -18.72
C GLY A 467 1.48 -4.27 -18.65
N LYS A 468 1.76 -5.07 -19.68
CA LYS A 468 3.01 -5.84 -19.78
C LYS A 468 4.23 -4.96 -20.03
N TRP A 469 4.10 -3.91 -20.84
CA TRP A 469 5.17 -2.92 -21.02
C TRP A 469 5.50 -2.20 -19.72
N HIS A 470 4.48 -1.75 -18.99
CA HIS A 470 4.66 -1.17 -17.66
C HIS A 470 5.41 -2.15 -16.75
N PHE A 471 4.99 -3.42 -16.69
CA PHE A 471 5.69 -4.44 -15.90
C PHE A 471 7.18 -4.56 -16.26
N TRP A 472 7.51 -4.76 -17.54
CA TRP A 472 8.90 -5.00 -17.94
C TRP A 472 9.79 -3.78 -17.75
N LEU A 473 9.29 -2.58 -18.04
CA LEU A 473 10.03 -1.34 -17.79
C LEU A 473 10.22 -1.11 -16.29
N SER A 474 9.21 -1.40 -15.46
CA SER A 474 9.33 -1.33 -14.01
C SER A 474 10.32 -2.37 -13.44
N MET A 475 10.31 -3.59 -13.96
CA MET A 475 11.20 -4.67 -13.53
C MET A 475 12.66 -4.41 -13.90
N VAL A 476 12.90 -4.07 -15.17
CA VAL A 476 14.24 -3.73 -15.66
C VAL A 476 14.73 -2.45 -15.01
N GLY A 477 13.91 -1.40 -14.98
CA GLY A 477 14.27 -0.11 -14.40
C GLY A 477 14.61 -0.20 -12.91
N THR A 478 13.84 -0.95 -12.11
CA THR A 478 14.12 -1.17 -10.68
C THR A 478 15.50 -1.81 -10.50
N ASN A 479 15.77 -2.90 -11.21
CA ASN A 479 17.04 -3.61 -11.07
C ASN A 479 18.22 -2.79 -11.63
N LEU A 480 18.03 -2.11 -12.75
CA LEU A 480 19.04 -1.22 -13.34
C LEU A 480 19.33 0.01 -12.46
N THR A 481 18.37 0.42 -11.62
CA THR A 481 18.54 1.51 -10.66
C THR A 481 19.28 1.05 -9.40
N PHE A 482 18.76 0.02 -8.73
CA PHE A 482 19.18 -0.30 -7.36
C PHE A 482 20.28 -1.36 -7.28
N PHE A 483 20.41 -2.24 -8.28
CA PHE A 483 21.51 -3.21 -8.29
C PHE A 483 22.88 -2.53 -8.37
N PRO A 484 23.10 -1.49 -9.21
CA PRO A 484 24.35 -0.71 -9.18
C PRO A 484 24.59 -0.01 -7.84
N MET A 485 23.53 0.37 -7.12
CA MET A 485 23.66 1.01 -5.80
C MET A 485 24.21 0.08 -4.72
N ILE A 486 23.98 -1.23 -4.83
CA ILE A 486 24.64 -2.23 -3.97
C ILE A 486 26.16 -2.11 -4.11
N PHE A 487 26.65 -2.01 -5.34
CA PHE A 487 28.08 -1.87 -5.67
C PHE A 487 28.64 -0.49 -5.32
N LEU A 488 27.85 0.58 -5.45
CA LEU A 488 28.22 1.90 -4.92
C LEU A 488 28.46 1.82 -3.41
N GLY A 489 27.57 1.13 -2.69
CA GLY A 489 27.70 0.88 -1.26
C GLY A 489 28.97 0.11 -0.89
N TYR A 490 29.25 -0.99 -1.58
CA TYR A 490 30.50 -1.75 -1.38
C TYR A 490 31.76 -0.95 -1.72
N GLY A 491 31.67 -0.03 -2.68
CA GLY A 491 32.77 0.91 -2.98
C GLY A 491 32.93 2.02 -1.95
N GLY A 492 32.05 2.11 -0.95
CA GLY A 492 32.09 3.12 0.11
C GLY A 492 31.45 4.45 -0.25
N MET A 493 30.62 4.53 -1.30
CA MET A 493 29.94 5.77 -1.68
C MET A 493 28.88 6.15 -0.63
N PRO A 494 29.02 7.27 0.08
CA PRO A 494 28.06 7.67 1.11
C PRO A 494 26.72 8.13 0.51
N ARG A 495 25.63 7.94 1.26
CA ARG A 495 24.33 8.52 0.93
C ARG A 495 24.31 10.03 1.20
N ARG A 496 23.33 10.74 0.61
CA ARG A 496 23.03 12.17 0.86
C ARG A 496 24.08 13.17 0.35
N TYR A 497 24.94 12.74 -0.56
CA TYR A 497 25.89 13.61 -1.23
C TYR A 497 25.24 14.16 -2.51
N ALA A 498 25.28 15.49 -2.69
CA ALA A 498 24.78 16.16 -3.88
C ALA A 498 25.74 16.04 -5.08
N GLY A 499 27.03 15.87 -4.80
CA GLY A 499 28.08 15.58 -5.78
C GLY A 499 29.10 14.61 -5.19
N TYR A 500 29.92 14.02 -6.07
CA TYR A 500 30.89 12.97 -5.72
C TYR A 500 32.24 13.15 -6.41
N ASP A 501 32.61 14.40 -6.70
CA ASP A 501 33.99 14.81 -6.97
C ASP A 501 34.81 14.77 -5.67
N LEU A 502 35.13 13.55 -5.23
CA LEU A 502 35.76 13.27 -3.95
C LEU A 502 37.29 13.27 -4.09
N THR A 503 37.98 13.80 -3.08
CA THR A 503 39.45 13.76 -2.99
C THR A 503 40.00 12.37 -2.70
N VAL A 504 39.18 11.48 -2.11
CA VAL A 504 39.51 10.11 -1.76
C VAL A 504 38.37 9.20 -2.22
N GLY A 505 38.71 8.14 -2.96
CA GLY A 505 37.74 7.14 -3.45
C GLY A 505 37.84 6.92 -4.97
N PRO A 506 37.28 5.81 -5.48
CA PRO A 506 37.36 5.47 -6.89
C PRO A 506 36.30 6.24 -7.71
N VAL A 507 36.50 7.54 -7.94
CA VAL A 507 35.51 8.43 -8.60
C VAL A 507 35.01 7.89 -9.95
N ALA A 508 35.91 7.32 -10.77
CA ALA A 508 35.51 6.72 -12.05
C ALA A 508 34.54 5.54 -11.89
N TYR A 509 34.79 4.67 -10.90
CA TYR A 509 33.91 3.56 -10.55
C TYR A 509 32.53 4.06 -10.06
N PHE A 510 32.51 5.11 -9.25
CA PHE A 510 31.26 5.73 -8.82
C PHE A 510 30.50 6.35 -10.00
N ALA A 511 31.18 7.07 -10.89
CA ALA A 511 30.56 7.71 -12.05
C ALA A 511 29.84 6.69 -12.93
N ASP A 512 30.47 5.55 -13.24
CA ASP A 512 29.88 4.52 -14.10
C ASP A 512 28.63 3.89 -13.47
N LEU A 513 28.66 3.60 -12.17
CA LEU A 513 27.51 3.06 -11.45
C LEU A 513 26.40 4.09 -11.25
N HIS A 514 26.73 5.35 -11.02
CA HIS A 514 25.75 6.43 -10.95
C HIS A 514 25.03 6.63 -12.28
N ARG A 515 25.75 6.61 -13.41
CA ARG A 515 25.17 6.68 -14.76
C ARG A 515 24.22 5.51 -15.02
N LEU A 516 24.63 4.30 -14.65
CA LEU A 516 23.80 3.11 -14.79
C LEU A 516 22.52 3.20 -13.96
N ALA A 517 22.65 3.60 -12.69
CA ALA A 517 21.51 3.78 -11.81
C ALA A 517 20.56 4.89 -12.31
N THR A 518 21.09 5.97 -12.88
CA THR A 518 20.27 7.05 -13.46
C THR A 518 19.57 6.62 -14.75
N LEU A 519 20.22 5.81 -15.59
CA LEU A 519 19.55 5.16 -16.73
C LEU A 519 18.36 4.30 -16.27
N GLY A 520 18.54 3.53 -15.19
CA GLY A 520 17.46 2.78 -14.57
C GLY A 520 16.27 3.66 -14.17
N VAL A 521 16.53 4.83 -13.59
CA VAL A 521 15.47 5.79 -13.22
C VAL A 521 14.73 6.35 -14.43
N PHE A 522 15.42 6.62 -15.54
CA PHE A 522 14.74 7.04 -16.78
C PHE A 522 13.88 5.92 -17.37
N VAL A 523 14.36 4.67 -17.32
CA VAL A 523 13.55 3.50 -17.73
C VAL A 523 12.31 3.36 -16.85
N LEU A 524 12.46 3.52 -15.53
CA LEU A 524 11.32 3.54 -14.59
C LEU A 524 10.35 4.66 -14.93
N ALA A 525 10.82 5.88 -15.16
CA ALA A 525 9.98 7.03 -15.49
C ALA A 525 9.12 6.77 -16.74
N VAL A 526 9.72 6.22 -17.81
CA VAL A 526 8.96 5.81 -19.01
C VAL A 526 7.93 4.74 -18.68
N GLY A 527 8.27 3.75 -17.84
CA GLY A 527 7.33 2.75 -17.35
C GLY A 527 6.14 3.37 -16.61
N GLN A 528 6.37 4.37 -15.75
CA GLN A 528 5.32 5.07 -15.02
C GLN A 528 4.44 5.95 -15.92
N LEU A 529 5.01 6.55 -16.97
CA LEU A 529 4.23 7.27 -17.98
C LEU A 529 3.29 6.32 -18.74
N ILE A 530 3.78 5.13 -19.13
CA ILE A 530 2.94 4.09 -19.76
C ILE A 530 1.85 3.61 -18.80
N PHE A 531 2.15 3.47 -17.51
CA PHE A 531 1.17 3.13 -16.48
C PHE A 531 0.03 4.15 -16.42
N VAL A 532 0.35 5.43 -16.24
CA VAL A 532 -0.67 6.50 -16.18
C VAL A 532 -1.46 6.56 -17.49
N TRP A 533 -0.77 6.50 -18.63
CA TRP A 533 -1.42 6.46 -19.93
C TRP A 533 -2.42 5.30 -20.05
N ASN A 534 -2.01 4.09 -19.63
CA ASN A 534 -2.87 2.91 -19.68
C ASN A 534 -4.11 3.07 -18.78
N LEU A 535 -3.95 3.58 -17.55
CA LEU A 535 -5.07 3.80 -16.65
C LEU A 535 -6.06 4.81 -17.21
N VAL A 536 -5.58 5.96 -17.68
CA VAL A 536 -6.43 7.03 -18.20
C VAL A 536 -7.13 6.60 -19.50
N SER A 537 -6.37 6.11 -20.48
CA SER A 537 -6.95 5.66 -21.76
C SER A 537 -7.93 4.51 -21.57
N SER A 538 -7.62 3.54 -20.69
CA SER A 538 -8.54 2.42 -20.45
C SER A 538 -9.77 2.82 -19.64
N TRP A 539 -9.68 3.84 -18.79
CA TRP A 539 -10.85 4.34 -18.08
C TRP A 539 -11.80 5.08 -19.03
N LEU A 540 -11.27 5.81 -20.00
CA LEU A 540 -12.05 6.56 -20.98
C LEU A 540 -12.58 5.67 -22.13
N GLU A 541 -11.76 4.77 -22.64
CA GLU A 541 -11.99 4.06 -23.92
C GLU A 541 -11.87 2.53 -23.80
N GLY A 542 -11.53 1.99 -22.62
CA GLY A 542 -11.33 0.56 -22.44
C GLY A 542 -12.60 -0.25 -22.66
N ALA A 543 -12.45 -1.50 -23.11
CA ALA A 543 -13.59 -2.39 -23.33
C ALA A 543 -14.39 -2.56 -22.02
N GLU A 544 -15.70 -2.36 -22.10
CA GLU A 544 -16.60 -2.64 -20.99
C GLU A 544 -16.58 -4.12 -20.68
N ILE A 545 -16.78 -4.43 -19.41
CA ILE A 545 -16.80 -5.81 -18.94
C ILE A 545 -18.24 -6.29 -18.95
N ASP A 546 -18.48 -7.42 -19.60
CA ASP A 546 -19.82 -8.00 -19.73
C ASP A 546 -20.19 -8.94 -18.58
N ASP A 547 -19.20 -9.40 -17.81
CA ASP A 547 -19.33 -10.41 -16.75
C ASP A 547 -18.91 -9.86 -15.37
N GLY A 548 -19.65 -10.21 -14.32
CA GLY A 548 -19.30 -9.91 -12.92
C GLY A 548 -18.02 -10.60 -12.44
N ASP A 549 -17.56 -11.65 -13.14
CA ASP A 549 -16.31 -12.37 -12.88
C ASP A 549 -15.29 -12.23 -14.04
N PRO A 550 -14.67 -11.04 -14.23
CA PRO A 550 -13.75 -10.79 -15.35
C PRO A 550 -12.50 -11.67 -15.32
N TRP A 551 -12.22 -12.31 -14.18
CA TRP A 551 -11.06 -13.17 -13.97
C TRP A 551 -11.40 -14.66 -13.98
N ASN A 552 -12.65 -15.06 -14.20
CA ASN A 552 -13.10 -16.47 -14.19
C ASN A 552 -12.68 -17.21 -12.89
N LEU A 553 -12.87 -16.57 -11.75
CA LEU A 553 -12.55 -17.08 -10.41
C LEU A 553 -13.52 -18.18 -9.95
N ALA A 554 -14.79 -18.09 -10.34
CA ALA A 554 -15.82 -19.07 -9.96
C ALA A 554 -15.44 -20.50 -10.40
N ARG A 555 -14.80 -20.59 -11.58
CA ARG A 555 -14.31 -21.84 -12.16
C ARG A 555 -13.36 -22.61 -11.26
N ASP A 556 -12.55 -21.90 -10.48
CA ASP A 556 -11.54 -22.49 -9.59
C ASP A 556 -12.01 -22.42 -8.11
N GLY A 557 -13.27 -22.02 -7.84
CA GLY A 557 -13.84 -21.89 -6.50
C GLY A 557 -13.20 -20.76 -5.67
N LEU A 558 -12.77 -19.68 -6.33
CA LEU A 558 -12.04 -18.55 -5.73
C LEU A 558 -12.77 -17.21 -5.88
N LEU A 559 -14.06 -17.23 -6.23
CA LEU A 559 -14.91 -16.05 -6.28
C LEU A 559 -15.10 -15.49 -4.87
N THR A 560 -15.01 -14.17 -4.72
CA THR A 560 -15.03 -13.47 -3.44
C THR A 560 -16.05 -12.34 -3.42
N ASN A 561 -16.36 -11.85 -2.22
CA ASN A 561 -17.46 -10.92 -1.97
C ASN A 561 -17.40 -9.64 -2.82
N GLU A 562 -16.21 -9.11 -3.12
CA GLU A 562 -16.10 -7.91 -3.95
C GLU A 562 -16.55 -8.12 -5.40
N TRP A 563 -16.35 -9.33 -5.94
CA TRP A 563 -16.81 -9.68 -7.30
C TRP A 563 -18.27 -10.11 -7.32
N GLN A 564 -18.78 -10.69 -6.22
CA GLN A 564 -20.22 -10.94 -6.06
C GLN A 564 -20.98 -9.61 -5.99
N TRP A 565 -20.54 -8.69 -5.12
CA TRP A 565 -21.09 -7.33 -5.04
C TRP A 565 -21.07 -6.62 -6.40
N PHE A 566 -19.98 -6.77 -7.16
CA PHE A 566 -19.87 -6.19 -8.50
C PHE A 566 -20.88 -6.78 -9.49
N ALA A 567 -21.08 -8.10 -9.46
CA ALA A 567 -22.09 -8.77 -10.28
C ALA A 567 -23.50 -8.28 -9.93
N ASP A 568 -23.82 -8.20 -8.64
CA ASP A 568 -25.15 -7.80 -8.16
C ASP A 568 -25.46 -6.34 -8.51
N THR A 569 -24.50 -5.44 -8.31
CA THR A 569 -24.62 -4.01 -8.64
C THR A 569 -24.85 -3.79 -10.15
N ARG A 570 -24.27 -4.64 -10.99
CA ARG A 570 -24.50 -4.58 -12.44
C ARG A 570 -25.88 -5.08 -12.83
N GLN A 571 -26.37 -6.13 -12.18
CA GLN A 571 -27.71 -6.64 -12.43
C GLN A 571 -28.77 -5.60 -12.06
N THR A 572 -28.65 -4.96 -10.89
CA THR A 572 -29.59 -3.90 -10.49
C THR A 572 -29.58 -2.72 -11.46
N ALA A 573 -28.41 -2.27 -11.91
CA ALA A 573 -28.29 -1.20 -12.90
C ALA A 573 -28.95 -1.54 -14.26
N LEU A 574 -28.94 -2.82 -14.67
CA LEU A 574 -29.64 -3.28 -15.88
C LEU A 574 -31.17 -3.28 -15.69
N VAL A 575 -31.65 -3.59 -14.48
CA VAL A 575 -33.09 -3.60 -14.18
C VAL A 575 -33.64 -2.16 -14.12
N ASP A 576 -32.92 -1.23 -13.50
CA ASP A 576 -33.33 0.18 -13.39
C ASP A 576 -33.24 0.95 -14.73
N GLY A 577 -32.42 0.49 -15.68
CA GLY A 577 -32.27 1.05 -17.02
C GLY A 577 -33.28 0.55 -18.06
N GLY A 578 -34.20 -0.34 -17.69
CA GLY A 578 -35.20 -0.90 -18.59
C GLY A 578 -36.37 0.05 -18.83
N THR A 579 -36.41 0.71 -20.00
CA THR A 579 -37.64 1.37 -20.47
C THR A 579 -38.76 0.32 -20.56
N GLU A 580 -39.83 0.52 -19.78
CA GLU A 580 -41.11 -0.16 -20.02
C GLU A 580 -41.49 -0.01 -21.50
N HIS A 581 -41.54 -1.12 -22.22
CA HIS A 581 -42.25 -1.17 -23.48
C HIS A 581 -43.72 -0.91 -23.14
N VAL A 582 -44.14 0.33 -23.32
CA VAL A 582 -45.53 0.78 -23.21
C VAL A 582 -46.37 -0.15 -24.07
N GLY A 583 -47.20 -0.96 -23.39
CA GLY A 583 -48.28 -1.69 -24.02
C GLY A 583 -49.16 -0.71 -24.78
N GLY A 584 -49.24 -0.88 -26.09
CA GLY A 584 -50.19 -0.17 -26.93
C GLY A 584 -51.61 -0.54 -26.52
N GLY A 585 -52.36 0.46 -26.04
CA GLY A 585 -53.75 0.35 -25.62
C GLY A 585 -54.70 -0.09 -26.74
N GLY A 586 -55.80 -0.72 -26.32
CA GLY A 586 -56.92 -1.12 -27.18
C GLY A 586 -57.67 0.06 -27.83
N PRO A 587 -58.77 -0.22 -28.54
CA PRO A 587 -60.04 -0.21 -27.82
C PRO A 587 -61.11 -1.23 -28.25
N ASP A 588 -61.92 -1.56 -27.24
CA ASP A 588 -63.37 -1.84 -27.20
C ASP A 588 -64.03 -3.18 -27.61
N PRO A 589 -65.15 -3.52 -26.93
CA PRO A 589 -65.72 -4.86 -26.86
C PRO A 589 -66.98 -5.02 -27.74
N ALA A 590 -67.12 -6.15 -28.42
CA ALA A 590 -68.39 -6.55 -29.02
C ALA A 590 -68.46 -8.07 -29.28
N GLY A 591 -69.29 -8.75 -28.48
CA GLY A 591 -70.39 -9.61 -28.95
C GLY A 591 -70.12 -10.97 -29.60
N ASN A 592 -70.92 -11.95 -29.13
CA ASN A 592 -71.34 -13.21 -29.77
C ASN A 592 -70.34 -14.38 -29.62
N GLY A 593 -70.64 -15.55 -29.04
CA GLY A 593 -71.90 -16.28 -28.89
C GLY A 593 -71.78 -17.61 -29.66
N GLY A 594 -71.77 -18.77 -28.97
CA GLY A 594 -72.08 -20.06 -29.60
C GLY A 594 -71.21 -21.28 -29.22
N ASN A 595 -71.81 -22.17 -28.41
CA ASN A 595 -71.85 -23.65 -28.47
C ASN A 595 -70.57 -24.54 -28.52
N ASP A 596 -70.47 -25.36 -27.45
CA ASP A 596 -70.03 -26.77 -27.31
C ASP A 596 -70.38 -27.74 -28.50
N PRO A 597 -69.98 -29.05 -28.55
CA PRO A 597 -69.14 -29.87 -27.63
C PRO A 597 -68.21 -30.98 -28.28
N ALA A 598 -67.42 -31.67 -27.42
CA ALA A 598 -67.07 -33.13 -27.39
C ALA A 598 -66.37 -33.92 -28.54
N GLY A 599 -65.42 -34.80 -28.13
CA GLY A 599 -64.95 -36.03 -28.81
C GLY A 599 -63.46 -36.34 -28.54
N ASN A 600 -63.05 -37.15 -27.56
CA ASN A 600 -63.02 -38.62 -27.38
C ASN A 600 -61.98 -39.41 -28.24
N GLY A 601 -61.22 -40.30 -27.57
CA GLY A 601 -60.37 -41.39 -28.12
C GLY A 601 -58.90 -41.30 -27.69
N ARG A 602 -58.37 -41.93 -26.62
CA ARG A 602 -58.15 -43.37 -26.28
C ARG A 602 -57.37 -44.20 -27.32
N ASN A 603 -56.11 -44.57 -27.01
CA ASN A 603 -55.56 -45.95 -26.91
C ASN A 603 -53.99 -45.98 -26.98
N ASP A 604 -53.32 -46.12 -25.83
CA ASP A 604 -52.57 -47.32 -25.32
C ASP A 604 -51.60 -48.17 -26.22
N PRO A 605 -50.68 -48.99 -25.61
CA PRO A 605 -49.23 -49.00 -25.88
C PRO A 605 -48.62 -50.41 -26.20
N ALA A 606 -47.30 -50.58 -25.97
CA ALA A 606 -46.42 -51.78 -26.10
C ALA A 606 -45.85 -52.04 -27.51
N GLY A 607 -44.64 -52.59 -27.74
CA GLY A 607 -43.60 -53.23 -26.93
C GLY A 607 -42.59 -53.92 -27.88
N ASP A 608 -41.47 -54.40 -27.32
CA ASP A 608 -40.45 -55.36 -27.84
C ASP A 608 -39.30 -54.78 -28.71
N ALA A 609 -38.02 -54.77 -28.26
CA ALA A 609 -37.03 -55.86 -28.04
C ALA A 609 -36.48 -56.43 -29.37
N GLU A 610 -35.21 -56.78 -29.61
CA GLU A 610 -34.05 -57.11 -28.78
C GLU A 610 -32.78 -57.17 -29.68
N ASP A 611 -31.65 -57.60 -29.09
CA ASP A 611 -30.36 -58.07 -29.64
C ASP A 611 -29.15 -57.09 -29.68
N ASP A 612 -27.92 -57.47 -29.32
CA ASP A 612 -27.28 -58.25 -28.25
C ASP A 612 -25.76 -58.10 -28.53
N TYR A 613 -24.92 -57.93 -27.49
CA TYR A 613 -23.52 -58.40 -27.45
C TYR A 613 -22.93 -58.19 -26.04
N THR A 614 -23.01 -59.25 -25.24
CA THR A 614 -22.10 -59.57 -24.12
C THR A 614 -20.87 -60.32 -24.70
N GLY A 615 -19.69 -60.51 -24.12
CA GLY A 615 -19.10 -60.34 -22.80
C GLY A 615 -17.98 -61.40 -22.65
N ASN A 616 -16.86 -61.10 -21.96
CA ASN A 616 -15.96 -62.04 -21.24
C ASN A 616 -14.86 -61.22 -20.54
N GLY A 617 -14.40 -61.41 -19.29
CA GLY A 617 -14.66 -62.40 -18.26
C GLY A 617 -13.35 -62.81 -17.54
N GLY A 618 -13.24 -62.49 -16.23
CA GLY A 618 -12.41 -63.18 -15.21
C GLY A 618 -10.92 -62.81 -15.06
N THR A 619 -10.23 -62.89 -13.91
CA THR A 619 -10.55 -63.28 -12.50
C THR A 619 -9.28 -63.13 -11.63
N GLY A 620 -9.46 -62.77 -10.34
CA GLY A 620 -8.67 -63.21 -9.15
C GLY A 620 -7.39 -62.44 -8.78
N SER A 621 -6.92 -62.33 -7.53
CA SER A 621 -7.44 -62.49 -6.15
C SER A 621 -6.23 -62.40 -5.19
N GLY A 622 -6.35 -61.65 -4.07
CA GLY A 622 -5.59 -61.79 -2.80
C GLY A 622 -4.10 -61.38 -2.78
N ALA A 623 -3.45 -61.05 -1.67
CA ALA A 623 -3.79 -60.73 -0.27
C ALA A 623 -2.47 -60.32 0.45
N ALA A 624 -2.58 -59.48 1.49
CA ALA A 624 -1.78 -59.38 2.74
C ALA A 624 -0.22 -59.20 2.75
N SER A 625 0.19 -58.04 3.29
CA SER A 625 1.21 -57.63 4.30
C SER A 625 2.27 -58.61 4.88
N PRO A 626 3.18 -58.18 5.81
CA PRO A 626 4.25 -57.15 5.82
C PRO A 626 5.62 -57.76 6.32
N VAL A 627 6.62 -56.95 6.75
CA VAL A 627 7.63 -57.19 7.84
C VAL A 627 9.07 -56.65 7.53
N ASP A 628 9.48 -55.68 8.37
CA ASP A 628 10.74 -55.43 9.11
C ASP A 628 12.18 -55.39 8.48
N ASP A 629 12.77 -54.18 8.56
CA ASP A 629 14.01 -53.77 9.33
C ASP A 629 15.42 -54.29 8.91
N PRO A 630 16.57 -53.81 9.46
CA PRO A 630 17.14 -52.45 9.55
C PRO A 630 18.67 -52.36 9.20
N ALA A 631 19.24 -51.15 9.38
CA ALA A 631 20.59 -50.84 9.95
C ALA A 631 21.83 -50.53 9.06
N GLY A 632 22.57 -49.48 9.51
CA GLY A 632 24.03 -49.28 9.38
C GLY A 632 24.47 -48.05 8.55
N THR A 633 24.70 -46.85 9.09
CA THR A 633 25.88 -46.28 9.82
C THR A 633 27.17 -46.02 9.01
N ASP A 634 27.58 -44.74 9.08
CA ASP A 634 28.93 -44.15 9.28
C ASP A 634 29.86 -43.66 8.14
N ASP A 635 30.45 -42.51 8.50
CA ASP A 635 31.68 -41.78 8.08
C ASP A 635 31.72 -41.08 6.71
N GLY A 636 32.26 -39.85 6.53
CA GLY A 636 33.06 -38.95 7.37
C GLY A 636 34.22 -38.33 6.54
N GLY A 637 34.46 -37.01 6.66
CA GLY A 637 35.67 -36.26 6.19
C GLY A 637 35.61 -35.70 4.75
N GLU A 638 35.99 -34.45 4.42
CA GLU A 638 36.79 -33.38 5.06
C GLU A 638 36.13 -32.00 4.92
#